data_AF-A0A7C1VG42-F1
#
_entry.id   AF-A0A7C1VG42-F1
#
_cell.length_a   1.000
_cell.length_b   1.000
_cell.length_c   1.000
_cell.angle_alpha   90.00
_cell.angle_beta   90.00
_cell.angle_gamma   90.00
#
_symmetry.space_group_name_H-M   'P 1'
#
loop_
_entity.id
_entity.type
_entity.pdbx_description
1 polymer ?
#
loop_
_entity_poly.entity_id
_entity_poly.type
_entity_poly.pdbx_seq_one_letter_code
_entity_poly.pdbx_strand_id
1 'polypeptide(L)'
;METAIQVTPIDQLIIPLEGRAKELITVAGDFKITDEASAGRASDLIKQIQTAWGGIEEQRDGMVRPHNEVVSGYNGRFKNMILVPLKETEKLLKGLLKQWNLTERDRVAKEAAAQRQKEAEERQAWETAELERGREAEALGKPPPEPIKPPPPAPAPPPAEPSKTTRGEYGSTATITENWKYEVTRVEDVPRQFLMVDDKAIRAAIKDGRRVISGTRIWDEGNVRMR
;
A
#
# COMPACT_ATOMS: atom_id res chain seq x y z
N MET A 1 9.27 8.29 -48.47
CA MET A 1 10.53 9.04 -48.31
C MET A 1 11.14 8.60 -47.00
N GLU A 2 11.93 7.52 -47.04
CA GLU A 2 12.65 7.01 -45.87
C GLU A 2 13.81 7.96 -45.58
N THR A 3 13.76 8.66 -44.46
CA THR A 3 14.86 9.48 -43.99
C THR A 3 15.91 8.53 -43.43
N ALA A 4 16.95 8.25 -44.22
CA ALA A 4 18.10 7.49 -43.77
C ALA A 4 18.75 8.24 -42.60
N ILE A 5 18.56 7.73 -41.38
CA ILE A 5 19.28 8.20 -40.19
C ILE A 5 20.73 7.78 -40.39
N GLN A 6 21.58 8.72 -40.82
CA GLN A 6 23.03 8.48 -40.85
C GLN A 6 23.50 8.39 -39.40
N VAL A 7 23.68 7.16 -38.93
CA VAL A 7 24.28 6.90 -37.62
C VAL A 7 25.78 7.08 -37.76
N THR A 8 26.26 8.30 -37.53
CA THR A 8 27.70 8.54 -37.35
C THR A 8 28.18 7.65 -36.20
N PRO A 9 29.26 6.87 -36.36
CA PRO A 9 29.80 6.06 -35.28
C PRO A 9 30.08 6.95 -34.06
N ILE A 10 29.52 6.57 -32.91
CA ILE A 10 29.63 7.33 -31.65
C ILE A 10 31.09 7.69 -31.34
N ASP A 11 32.01 6.77 -31.63
CA ASP A 11 33.45 6.97 -31.43
C ASP A 11 34.00 8.16 -32.23
N GLN A 12 33.49 8.44 -33.44
CA GLN A 12 33.94 9.58 -34.25
C GLN A 12 33.53 10.93 -33.63
N LEU A 13 32.48 10.96 -32.82
CA LEU A 13 32.02 12.17 -32.12
C LEU A 13 32.67 12.29 -30.73
N ILE A 14 32.90 11.17 -30.03
CA ILE A 14 33.45 11.16 -28.67
C ILE A 14 34.97 11.38 -28.64
N ILE A 15 35.73 10.77 -29.55
CA ILE A 15 37.20 10.88 -29.59
C ILE A 15 37.71 12.34 -29.57
N PRO A 16 37.20 13.28 -30.42
CA PRO A 16 37.67 14.66 -30.38
C PRO A 16 37.28 15.40 -29.09
N LEU A 17 36.09 15.11 -28.54
CA LEU A 17 35.63 15.70 -27.28
C LEU A 17 36.46 15.23 -26.09
N GLU A 18 36.76 13.94 -26.04
CA GLU A 18 37.62 13.33 -25.03
C GLU A 18 39.05 13.88 -25.12
N GLY A 19 39.59 14.04 -26.33
CA GLY A 19 40.89 14.66 -26.57
C GLY A 19 40.97 16.08 -26.04
N ARG A 20 39.98 16.92 -26.37
CA ARG A 20 39.90 18.31 -25.89
C ARG A 20 39.74 18.40 -24.37
N ALA A 21 38.93 17.51 -23.77
CA ALA A 21 38.77 17.46 -22.33
C ALA A 21 40.08 17.10 -21.61
N LYS A 22 40.79 16.07 -22.09
CA LYS A 22 42.09 15.65 -21.54
C LYS A 22 43.14 16.75 -21.62
N GLU A 23 43.20 17.46 -22.75
CA GLU A 23 44.09 18.61 -22.92
C GLU A 23 43.82 19.69 -21.85
N LEU A 24 42.57 20.11 -21.71
CA LEU A 24 42.17 21.13 -20.73
C LEU A 24 42.44 20.70 -19.28
N ILE A 25 42.20 19.43 -18.95
CA ILE A 25 42.49 18.87 -17.62
C ILE A 25 43.99 18.89 -17.34
N THR A 26 44.81 18.52 -18.33
CA THR A 26 46.27 18.51 -18.19
C THR A 26 46.79 19.94 -17.97
N VAL A 27 46.36 20.88 -18.81
CA VAL A 27 46.75 22.30 -18.70
C VAL A 27 46.32 22.88 -17.35
N ALA A 28 45.12 22.55 -16.86
CA ALA A 28 44.64 23.01 -15.56
C ALA A 28 45.40 22.38 -14.38
N GLY A 29 45.78 21.11 -14.48
CA GLY A 29 46.52 20.39 -13.43
C GLY A 29 47.90 20.96 -13.16
N ASP A 30 48.58 21.44 -14.21
CA ASP A 30 49.90 22.05 -14.11
C ASP A 30 49.86 23.57 -13.86
N PHE A 31 48.66 24.17 -13.86
CA PHE A 31 48.50 25.63 -13.80
C PHE A 31 48.81 26.18 -12.40
N LYS A 32 49.62 27.23 -12.33
CA LYS A 32 49.92 27.97 -11.09
C LYS A 32 49.59 29.45 -11.27
N ILE A 33 48.91 30.01 -10.28
CA ILE A 33 48.58 31.43 -10.22
C ILE A 33 49.61 32.11 -9.31
N THR A 34 50.43 32.98 -9.90
CA THR A 34 51.55 33.67 -9.22
C THR A 34 51.46 35.18 -9.31
N ASP A 35 50.65 35.70 -10.23
CA ASP A 35 50.47 37.13 -10.53
C ASP A 35 49.11 37.40 -11.18
N GLU A 36 48.76 38.67 -11.36
CA GLU A 36 47.49 39.09 -11.96
C GLU A 36 47.31 38.60 -13.41
N ALA A 37 48.39 38.53 -14.20
CA ALA A 37 48.33 38.02 -15.56
C ALA A 37 48.06 36.50 -15.62
N SER A 38 48.58 35.74 -14.66
CA SER A 38 48.30 34.30 -14.49
C SER A 38 46.87 34.06 -14.00
N ALA A 39 46.30 34.96 -13.18
CA ALA A 39 44.89 34.91 -12.79
C ALA A 39 43.96 35.19 -13.98
N GLY A 40 44.31 36.13 -14.86
CA GLY A 40 43.60 36.36 -16.13
C GLY A 40 43.59 35.11 -17.02
N ARG A 41 44.75 34.49 -17.23
CA ARG A 41 44.88 33.24 -18.00
C ARG A 41 44.11 32.06 -17.38
N ALA A 42 44.09 31.96 -16.04
CA ALA A 42 43.27 30.96 -15.35
C ALA A 42 41.77 31.20 -15.61
N SER A 43 41.33 32.45 -15.64
CA SER A 43 39.94 32.81 -15.92
C SER A 43 39.52 32.44 -17.34
N ASP A 44 40.41 32.67 -18.32
CA ASP A 44 40.20 32.24 -19.71
C ASP A 44 40.15 30.71 -19.82
N LEU A 45 41.03 29.99 -19.10
CA LEU A 45 41.04 28.53 -19.06
C LEU A 45 39.75 27.97 -18.47
N ILE A 46 39.24 28.55 -17.39
CA ILE A 46 37.94 28.20 -16.81
C ILE A 46 36.82 28.39 -17.84
N LYS A 47 36.83 29.49 -18.59
CA LYS A 47 35.81 29.73 -19.62
C LYS A 47 35.88 28.68 -20.73
N GLN A 48 37.08 28.30 -21.17
CA GLN A 48 37.27 27.23 -22.16
C GLN A 48 36.75 25.88 -21.66
N ILE A 49 36.99 25.53 -20.39
CA ILE A 49 36.48 24.31 -19.77
C ILE A 49 34.95 24.31 -19.75
N GLN A 50 34.32 25.42 -19.33
CA GLN A 50 32.87 25.53 -19.30
C GLN A 50 32.24 25.38 -20.71
N THR A 51 32.85 26.00 -21.73
CA THR A 51 32.38 25.85 -23.12
C THR A 51 32.53 24.42 -23.61
N ALA A 52 33.68 23.77 -23.35
CA ALA A 52 33.88 22.36 -23.72
C ALA A 52 32.88 21.43 -23.02
N TRP A 53 32.64 21.66 -21.72
CA TRP A 53 31.65 20.92 -20.95
C TRP A 53 30.23 21.07 -21.52
N GLY A 54 29.79 22.29 -21.80
CA GLY A 54 28.48 22.55 -22.40
C GLY A 54 28.30 21.86 -23.76
N GLY A 55 29.33 21.90 -24.61
CA GLY A 55 29.29 21.21 -25.91
C GLY A 55 29.19 19.68 -25.77
N ILE A 56 29.92 19.08 -24.81
CA ILE A 56 29.81 17.64 -24.52
C ILE A 56 28.41 17.28 -24.05
N GLU A 57 27.85 18.08 -23.14
CA GLU A 57 26.51 17.86 -22.58
C GLU A 57 25.42 17.95 -23.66
N GLU A 58 25.53 18.93 -24.56
CA GLU A 58 24.62 19.10 -25.69
C GLU A 58 24.67 17.90 -26.65
N GLN A 59 25.87 17.40 -26.96
CA GLN A 59 26.02 16.20 -27.79
C GLN A 59 25.43 14.97 -27.10
N ARG A 60 25.70 14.78 -25.80
CA ARG A 60 25.13 13.68 -25.01
C ARG A 60 23.61 13.75 -24.99
N ASP A 61 23.04 14.91 -24.72
CA ASP A 61 21.57 15.11 -24.72
C ASP A 61 20.99 14.84 -26.10
N GLY A 62 21.58 15.38 -27.16
CA GLY A 62 21.14 15.16 -28.54
C GLY A 62 21.11 13.68 -28.93
N MET A 63 22.06 12.87 -28.47
CA MET A 63 22.09 11.43 -28.70
C MET A 63 21.08 10.66 -27.84
N VAL A 64 20.95 11.00 -26.56
CA VAL A 64 20.16 10.22 -25.61
C VAL A 64 18.67 10.58 -25.64
N ARG A 65 18.34 11.84 -25.94
CA ARG A 65 16.97 12.37 -25.91
C ARG A 65 16.00 11.61 -26.83
N PRO A 66 16.31 11.34 -28.11
CA PRO A 66 15.40 10.57 -28.98
C PRO A 66 15.14 9.16 -28.45
N HIS A 67 16.14 8.51 -27.85
CA HIS A 67 15.97 7.19 -27.24
C HIS A 67 15.11 7.25 -25.98
N ASN A 68 15.31 8.26 -25.14
CA ASN A 68 14.47 8.50 -23.97
C ASN A 68 13.01 8.79 -24.36
N GLU A 69 12.78 9.52 -25.44
CA GLU A 69 11.43 9.78 -25.97
C GLU A 69 10.76 8.49 -26.44
N VAL A 70 11.48 7.60 -27.12
CA VAL A 70 10.98 6.28 -27.53
C VAL A 70 10.65 5.42 -26.31
N VAL A 71 11.56 5.33 -25.34
CA VAL A 71 11.36 4.57 -24.09
C VAL A 71 10.16 5.12 -23.31
N SER A 72 10.04 6.44 -23.21
CA SER A 72 8.91 7.12 -22.58
C SER A 72 7.60 6.81 -23.31
N GLY A 73 7.61 6.84 -24.65
CA GLY A 73 6.47 6.50 -25.49
C GLY A 73 5.96 5.08 -25.27
N TYR A 74 6.85 4.08 -25.26
CA TYR A 74 6.49 2.70 -24.94
C TYR A 74 5.94 2.58 -23.51
N ASN A 75 6.66 3.14 -22.53
CA ASN A 75 6.23 3.12 -21.14
C ASN A 75 4.85 3.76 -20.96
N GLY A 76 4.57 4.88 -21.63
CA GLY A 76 3.27 5.54 -21.60
C GLY A 76 2.16 4.64 -22.14
N ARG A 77 2.36 4.01 -23.30
CA ARG A 77 1.38 3.09 -23.90
C ARG A 77 1.11 1.89 -23.01
N PHE A 78 2.15 1.18 -22.57
CA PHE A 78 1.98 -0.02 -21.75
C PHE A 78 1.41 0.31 -20.37
N LYS A 79 1.95 1.31 -19.67
CA LYS A 79 1.47 1.67 -18.33
C LYS A 79 0.06 2.22 -18.38
N ASN A 80 -0.19 3.25 -19.18
CA ASN A 80 -1.44 4.01 -19.09
C ASN A 80 -2.60 3.36 -19.84
N MET A 81 -2.35 2.69 -20.97
CA MET A 81 -3.44 2.13 -21.78
C MET A 81 -3.73 0.66 -21.47
N ILE A 82 -2.78 -0.08 -20.90
CA ILE A 82 -2.91 -1.52 -20.70
C ILE A 82 -2.86 -1.86 -19.20
N LEU A 83 -1.74 -1.58 -18.53
CA LEU A 83 -1.51 -2.05 -17.16
C LEU A 83 -2.41 -1.35 -16.14
N VAL A 84 -2.57 -0.02 -16.22
CA VAL A 84 -3.43 0.74 -15.30
C VAL A 84 -4.90 0.32 -15.44
N PRO A 85 -5.51 0.28 -16.65
CA PRO A 85 -6.88 -0.18 -16.79
C PRO A 85 -7.10 -1.62 -16.32
N LEU A 86 -6.17 -2.54 -16.61
CA LEU A 86 -6.25 -3.91 -16.13
C LEU A 86 -6.22 -3.97 -14.60
N LYS A 87 -5.34 -3.20 -13.97
CA LYS A 87 -5.23 -3.13 -12.50
C LYS A 87 -6.48 -2.54 -11.85
N GLU A 88 -7.04 -1.48 -12.43
CA GLU A 88 -8.31 -0.91 -11.93
C GLU A 88 -9.49 -1.85 -12.18
N THR A 89 -9.50 -2.60 -13.29
CA THR A 89 -10.53 -3.63 -13.57
C THR A 89 -10.43 -4.78 -12.56
N GLU A 90 -9.22 -5.27 -12.27
CA GLU A 90 -9.00 -6.28 -11.24
C GLU A 90 -9.49 -5.80 -9.86
N LYS A 91 -9.17 -4.56 -9.50
CA LYS A 91 -9.62 -3.93 -8.26
C LYS A 91 -11.15 -3.79 -8.21
N LEU A 92 -11.78 -3.42 -9.32
CA LEU A 92 -13.23 -3.37 -9.45
C LEU A 92 -13.86 -4.75 -9.24
N LEU A 93 -13.36 -5.79 -9.90
CA LEU A 93 -13.86 -7.16 -9.75
C LEU A 93 -13.68 -7.69 -8.32
N LYS A 94 -12.54 -7.40 -7.68
CA LYS A 94 -12.32 -7.70 -6.25
C LYS A 94 -13.32 -6.97 -5.36
N GLY A 95 -13.66 -5.73 -5.68
CA GLY A 95 -14.68 -4.94 -4.99
C GLY A 95 -16.07 -5.56 -5.10
N LEU A 96 -16.47 -5.94 -6.32
CA LEU A 96 -17.76 -6.61 -6.58
C LEU A 96 -17.84 -7.97 -5.86
N LEU A 97 -16.76 -8.77 -5.93
CA LEU A 97 -16.71 -10.07 -5.23
C LEU A 97 -16.84 -9.90 -3.73
N LYS A 98 -16.18 -8.88 -3.15
CA LYS A 98 -16.33 -8.54 -1.74
C LYS A 98 -17.77 -8.15 -1.40
N GLN A 99 -18.40 -7.28 -2.19
CA GLN A 99 -19.77 -6.85 -1.98
C GLN A 99 -20.75 -8.03 -2.04
N TRP A 100 -20.63 -8.87 -3.07
CA TRP A 100 -21.46 -10.08 -3.19
C TRP A 100 -21.33 -10.98 -1.96
N ASN A 101 -20.10 -11.23 -1.48
CA ASN A 101 -19.90 -12.06 -0.29
C ASN A 101 -20.48 -11.46 0.99
N LEU A 102 -20.44 -10.12 1.15
CA LEU A 102 -21.08 -9.46 2.28
C LEU A 102 -22.60 -9.61 2.21
N THR A 103 -23.20 -9.36 1.04
CA THR A 103 -24.64 -9.53 0.83
C THR A 103 -25.07 -10.98 1.06
N GLU A 104 -24.29 -11.94 0.59
CA GLU A 104 -24.59 -13.36 0.77
C GLU A 104 -24.48 -13.79 2.23
N ARG A 105 -23.46 -13.29 2.95
CA ARG A 105 -23.35 -13.46 4.41
C ARG A 105 -24.56 -12.92 5.15
N ASP A 106 -25.01 -11.72 4.80
CA ASP A 106 -26.18 -11.09 5.43
C ASP A 106 -27.47 -11.87 5.13
N ARG A 107 -27.64 -12.36 3.90
CA ARG A 107 -28.79 -13.19 3.51
C ARG A 107 -28.85 -14.47 4.35
N VAL A 108 -27.74 -15.20 4.40
CA VAL A 108 -27.60 -16.44 5.18
C VAL A 108 -27.84 -16.19 6.67
N ALA A 109 -27.30 -15.09 7.21
CA ALA A 109 -27.50 -14.71 8.62
C ALA A 109 -28.96 -14.38 8.94
N LYS A 110 -29.68 -13.71 8.04
CA LYS A 110 -31.12 -13.40 8.19
C LYS A 110 -31.97 -14.66 8.14
N GLU A 111 -31.70 -15.56 7.19
CA GLU A 111 -32.40 -16.84 7.09
C GLU A 111 -32.19 -17.68 8.36
N ALA A 112 -30.96 -17.77 8.86
CA ALA A 112 -30.65 -18.45 10.10
C ALA A 112 -31.25 -17.78 11.35
N ALA A 113 -31.39 -16.45 11.37
CA ALA A 113 -32.05 -15.73 12.46
C ALA A 113 -33.57 -15.95 12.45
N ALA A 114 -34.21 -15.87 11.28
CA ALA A 114 -35.64 -16.12 11.13
C ALA A 114 -36.01 -17.56 11.50
N GLN A 115 -35.17 -18.54 11.12
CA GLN A 115 -35.35 -19.93 11.51
C GLN A 115 -35.25 -20.11 13.03
N ARG A 116 -34.24 -19.50 13.67
CA ARG A 116 -34.11 -19.52 15.14
C ARG A 116 -35.26 -18.83 15.87
N GLN A 117 -35.82 -17.75 15.30
CA GLN A 117 -36.99 -17.08 15.87
C GLN A 117 -38.23 -17.99 15.82
N LYS A 118 -38.52 -18.61 14.68
CA LYS A 118 -39.63 -19.57 14.55
C LYS A 118 -39.50 -20.73 15.53
N GLU A 119 -38.31 -21.32 15.65
CA GLU A 119 -38.07 -22.41 16.60
C GLU A 119 -38.24 -21.97 18.06
N ALA A 120 -37.84 -20.74 18.40
CA ALA A 120 -38.05 -20.17 19.72
C ALA A 120 -39.53 -19.89 20.01
N GLU A 121 -40.28 -19.36 19.03
CA GLU A 121 -41.72 -19.14 19.11
C GLU A 121 -42.49 -20.46 19.26
N GLU A 122 -42.17 -21.47 18.46
CA GLU A 122 -42.76 -22.81 18.57
C GLU A 122 -42.48 -23.44 19.94
N ARG A 123 -41.26 -23.27 20.46
CA ARG A 123 -40.90 -23.75 21.80
C ARG A 123 -41.66 -23.01 22.89
N GLN A 124 -41.75 -21.68 22.82
CA GLN A 124 -42.51 -20.89 23.79
C GLN A 124 -44.02 -21.21 23.74
N ALA A 125 -44.58 -21.41 22.54
CA ALA A 125 -45.97 -21.82 22.38
C ALA A 125 -46.22 -23.22 22.97
N TRP A 126 -45.28 -24.15 22.80
CA TRP A 126 -45.35 -25.47 23.42
C TRP A 126 -45.25 -25.39 24.96
N GLU A 127 -44.30 -24.62 25.49
CA GLU A 127 -44.11 -24.44 26.94
C GLU A 127 -45.35 -23.80 27.60
N THR A 128 -45.96 -22.80 26.95
CA THR A 128 -47.17 -22.15 27.45
C THR A 128 -48.38 -23.09 27.38
N ALA A 129 -48.57 -23.84 26.30
CA ALA A 129 -49.64 -24.83 26.19
C ALA A 129 -49.53 -25.96 27.22
N GLU A 130 -48.31 -26.42 27.50
CA GLU A 130 -48.06 -27.45 28.52
C GLU A 130 -48.35 -26.91 29.94
N LEU A 131 -47.94 -25.67 30.23
CA LEU A 131 -48.21 -25.02 31.52
C LEU A 131 -49.71 -24.81 31.74
N GLU A 132 -50.45 -24.33 30.73
CA GLU A 132 -51.90 -24.15 30.81
C GLU A 132 -52.62 -25.49 31.00
N ARG A 133 -52.19 -26.55 30.31
CA ARG A 133 -52.73 -27.90 30.50
C ARG A 133 -52.52 -28.40 31.94
N GLY A 134 -51.34 -28.14 32.52
CA GLY A 134 -51.06 -28.44 33.93
C GLY A 134 -52.01 -27.71 34.88
N ARG A 135 -52.24 -26.42 34.64
CA ARG A 135 -53.18 -25.58 35.43
C ARG A 135 -54.62 -26.05 35.32
N GLU A 136 -55.08 -26.42 34.13
CA GLU A 136 -56.45 -26.93 33.91
C GLU A 136 -56.68 -28.25 34.64
N ALA A 137 -55.71 -29.18 34.59
CA ALA A 137 -55.81 -30.46 35.29
C ALA A 137 -55.87 -30.28 36.81
N GLU A 138 -55.05 -29.36 37.35
CA GLU A 138 -55.07 -28.98 38.76
C GLU A 138 -56.42 -28.36 39.16
N ALA A 139 -56.97 -27.45 38.35
CA ALA A 139 -58.28 -26.83 38.60
C ALA A 139 -59.45 -27.83 38.55
N LEU A 140 -59.35 -28.89 37.72
CA LEU A 140 -60.33 -29.97 37.62
C LEU A 140 -60.14 -31.08 38.67
N GLY A 141 -59.13 -30.98 39.54
CA GLY A 141 -58.79 -32.00 40.53
C GLY A 141 -58.41 -33.36 39.92
N LYS A 142 -57.98 -33.37 38.66
CA LYS A 142 -57.55 -34.57 37.94
C LYS A 142 -56.03 -34.72 38.08
N PRO A 143 -55.49 -35.96 38.07
CA PRO A 143 -54.05 -36.16 38.04
C PRO A 143 -53.45 -35.44 36.82
N PRO A 144 -52.25 -34.83 36.96
CA PRO A 144 -51.61 -34.13 35.87
C PRO A 144 -51.51 -35.03 34.63
N PRO A 145 -51.91 -34.56 33.44
CA PRO A 145 -51.78 -35.34 32.21
C PRO A 145 -50.30 -35.65 31.95
N GLU A 146 -50.03 -36.79 31.33
CA GLU A 146 -48.66 -37.19 30.98
C GLU A 146 -48.01 -36.11 30.10
N PRO A 147 -46.76 -35.71 30.40
CA PRO A 147 -46.08 -34.67 29.66
C PRO A 147 -45.93 -35.11 28.20
N ILE A 148 -46.43 -34.29 27.27
CA ILE A 148 -46.16 -34.52 25.85
C ILE A 148 -44.66 -34.36 25.65
N LYS A 149 -44.03 -35.23 24.85
CA LYS A 149 -42.61 -35.04 24.54
C LYS A 149 -42.46 -33.73 23.76
N PRO A 150 -41.53 -32.84 24.15
CA PRO A 150 -41.29 -31.62 23.40
C PRO A 150 -40.99 -31.99 21.94
N PRO A 151 -41.41 -31.17 20.96
CA PRO A 151 -41.01 -31.38 19.58
C PRO A 151 -39.47 -31.52 19.55
N PRO A 152 -38.94 -32.60 18.94
CA PRO A 152 -37.50 -32.80 18.91
C PRO A 152 -36.85 -31.55 18.32
N PRO A 153 -35.74 -31.04 18.89
CA PRO A 153 -35.05 -29.93 18.29
C PRO A 153 -34.76 -30.29 16.84
N ALA A 154 -35.26 -29.48 15.90
CA ALA A 154 -34.88 -29.62 14.52
C ALA A 154 -33.34 -29.66 14.47
N PRO A 155 -32.72 -30.56 13.69
CA PRO A 155 -31.28 -30.58 13.57
C PRO A 155 -30.83 -29.17 13.22
N ALA A 156 -30.06 -28.54 14.11
CA ALA A 156 -29.55 -27.20 13.86
C ALA A 156 -28.92 -27.26 12.46
N PRO A 157 -29.41 -26.49 11.48
CA PRO A 157 -28.75 -26.45 10.19
C PRO A 157 -27.29 -26.11 10.51
N PRO A 158 -26.32 -26.89 10.01
CA PRO A 158 -24.92 -26.60 10.25
C PRO A 158 -24.73 -25.11 9.93
N PRO A 159 -23.99 -24.34 10.76
CA PRO A 159 -23.74 -22.94 10.47
C PRO A 159 -23.38 -22.87 9.00
N ALA A 160 -24.21 -22.18 8.22
CA ALA A 160 -23.93 -21.98 6.81
C ALA A 160 -22.73 -21.04 6.79
N GLU A 161 -21.55 -21.60 7.01
CA GLU A 161 -20.30 -20.94 6.79
C GLU A 161 -20.29 -20.67 5.29
N PRO A 162 -20.37 -19.40 4.86
CA PRO A 162 -20.24 -19.09 3.44
C PRO A 162 -18.95 -19.75 2.99
N SER A 163 -19.00 -20.53 1.92
CA SER A 163 -17.84 -21.23 1.39
C SER A 163 -16.70 -20.21 1.25
N LYS A 164 -15.69 -20.28 2.13
CA LYS A 164 -14.58 -19.30 2.21
C LYS A 164 -13.77 -19.25 0.92
N THR A 165 -14.01 -20.19 0.01
CA THR A 165 -13.32 -20.40 -1.25
C THR A 165 -14.32 -20.56 -2.38
N THR A 166 -14.31 -19.62 -3.33
CA THR A 166 -14.96 -19.80 -4.63
C THR A 166 -13.89 -20.21 -5.65
N ARG A 167 -14.10 -21.33 -6.34
CA ARG A 167 -13.20 -21.81 -7.41
C ARG A 167 -13.69 -21.30 -8.75
N GLY A 168 -12.84 -20.55 -9.45
CA GLY A 168 -13.04 -20.12 -10.81
C GLY A 168 -12.69 -21.20 -11.82
N GLU A 169 -13.27 -21.08 -13.02
CA GLU A 169 -13.10 -22.01 -14.14
C GLU A 169 -11.64 -22.05 -14.65
N TYR A 170 -10.90 -20.96 -14.50
CA TYR A 170 -9.49 -20.84 -14.89
C TYR A 170 -8.49 -21.26 -13.79
N GLY A 171 -8.92 -22.10 -12.84
CA GLY A 171 -8.07 -22.60 -11.74
C GLY A 171 -7.77 -21.57 -10.65
N SER A 172 -8.39 -20.39 -10.68
CA SER A 172 -8.27 -19.40 -9.61
C SER A 172 -9.10 -19.81 -8.39
N THR A 173 -8.55 -19.67 -7.18
CA THR A 173 -9.31 -19.85 -5.93
C THR A 173 -9.34 -18.51 -5.20
N ALA A 174 -10.53 -17.91 -5.09
CA ALA A 174 -10.70 -16.68 -4.34
C ALA A 174 -10.95 -17.04 -2.87
N THR A 175 -9.95 -16.77 -2.02
CA THR A 175 -10.09 -16.88 -0.56
C THR A 175 -10.29 -15.49 0.02
N ILE A 176 -11.39 -15.29 0.73
CA ILE A 176 -11.71 -13.99 1.32
C ILE A 176 -11.26 -13.99 2.77
N THR A 177 -10.29 -13.12 3.06
CA THR A 177 -9.77 -12.90 4.40
C THR A 177 -10.41 -11.68 5.04
N GLU A 178 -10.65 -11.76 6.34
CA GLU A 178 -11.19 -10.65 7.12
C GLU A 178 -10.04 -9.74 7.55
N ASN A 179 -10.07 -8.47 7.11
CA ASN A 179 -9.11 -7.46 7.53
C ASN A 179 -9.81 -6.49 8.48
N TRP A 180 -9.57 -6.69 9.78
CA TRP A 180 -10.13 -5.88 10.85
C TRP A 180 -9.39 -4.54 10.93
N LYS A 181 -10.12 -3.44 10.74
CA LYS A 181 -9.62 -2.09 10.97
C LYS A 181 -10.11 -1.60 12.32
N TYR A 182 -9.28 -0.84 13.03
CA TYR A 182 -9.64 -0.20 14.29
C TYR A 182 -9.33 1.29 14.20
N GLU A 183 -10.11 2.08 14.93
CA GLU A 183 -9.88 3.50 15.15
C GLU A 183 -9.78 3.70 16.66
N VAL A 184 -8.75 4.40 17.11
CA VAL A 184 -8.57 4.71 18.53
C VAL A 184 -9.36 5.98 18.83
N THR A 185 -10.51 5.83 19.50
CA THR A 185 -11.32 6.98 19.93
C THR A 185 -10.68 7.73 21.09
N ARG A 186 -10.11 7.01 22.06
CA ARG A 186 -9.40 7.57 23.23
C ARG A 186 -8.08 6.86 23.45
N VAL A 187 -7.00 7.64 23.53
CA VAL A 187 -5.64 7.13 23.64
C VAL A 187 -5.37 6.62 25.07
N GLU A 188 -6.01 7.18 26.09
CA GLU A 188 -5.79 6.75 27.48
C GLU A 188 -6.36 5.36 27.77
N ASP A 189 -7.40 4.96 27.04
CA ASP A 189 -8.06 3.65 27.19
C ASP A 189 -7.30 2.53 26.46
N VAL A 190 -6.32 2.87 25.60
CA VAL A 190 -5.49 1.88 24.90
C VAL A 190 -4.45 1.33 25.87
N PRO A 191 -4.42 0.00 26.11
CA PRO A 191 -3.41 -0.61 26.96
C PRO A 191 -1.99 -0.22 26.51
N ARG A 192 -1.10 0.12 27.46
CA ARG A 192 0.28 0.56 27.17
C ARG A 192 1.10 -0.42 26.31
N GLN A 193 0.74 -1.70 26.30
CA GLN A 193 1.36 -2.71 25.42
C GLN A 193 1.15 -2.45 23.92
N PHE A 194 0.13 -1.66 23.55
CA PHE A 194 -0.17 -1.29 22.17
C PHE A 194 0.23 0.16 21.84
N LEU A 195 0.78 0.91 22.81
CA LEU A 195 1.27 2.27 22.60
C LEU A 195 2.78 2.24 22.32
N MET A 196 3.21 2.94 21.27
CA MET A 196 4.63 3.13 20.94
C MET A 196 5.00 4.61 21.06
N VAL A 197 6.22 4.87 21.55
CA VAL A 197 6.77 6.22 21.64
C VAL A 197 7.20 6.71 20.26
N ASP A 198 6.81 7.93 19.88
CA ASP A 198 7.20 8.55 18.61
C ASP A 198 8.64 9.10 18.66
N ASP A 199 9.60 8.30 18.17
CA ASP A 199 11.01 8.68 18.08
C ASP A 199 11.25 9.91 17.19
N LYS A 200 10.42 10.09 16.14
CA LYS A 200 10.57 11.22 15.21
C LYS A 200 10.20 12.53 15.89
N ALA A 201 9.11 12.53 16.67
CA ALA A 201 8.72 13.68 17.47
C ALA A 201 9.78 14.01 18.53
N ILE A 202 10.37 12.99 19.16
CA ILE A 202 11.47 13.19 20.13
C ILE A 202 12.70 13.80 19.45
N ARG A 203 13.15 13.27 18.30
CA ARG A 203 14.27 13.83 17.54
C ARG A 203 14.01 15.25 17.04
N ALA A 204 12.78 15.55 16.63
CA ALA A 204 12.38 16.90 16.26
C ALA A 204 12.48 17.86 17.46
N ALA A 205 11.96 17.48 18.63
CA ALA A 205 12.10 18.25 19.86
C ALA A 205 13.56 18.44 20.28
N ILE A 206 14.40 17.42 20.11
CA ILE A 206 15.86 17.50 20.32
C ILE A 206 16.47 18.51 19.33
N LYS A 207 16.11 18.46 18.04
CA LYS A 207 16.59 19.42 17.05
C LYS A 207 16.18 20.86 17.37
N ASP A 208 14.98 21.06 17.88
CA ASP A 208 14.45 22.36 18.31
C ASP A 208 15.03 22.87 19.64
N GLY A 209 15.93 22.09 20.28
CA GLY A 209 16.68 22.51 21.45
C GLY A 209 16.14 22.02 22.80
N ARG A 210 15.07 21.20 22.84
CA ARG A 210 14.66 20.53 24.08
C ARG A 210 15.63 19.39 24.41
N ARG A 211 16.45 19.62 25.44
CA ARG A 211 17.47 18.66 25.92
C ARG A 211 17.01 17.82 27.13
N VAL A 212 15.80 18.08 27.66
CA VAL A 212 15.19 17.32 28.75
C VAL A 212 13.77 16.94 28.35
N ILE A 213 13.50 15.65 28.23
CA ILE A 213 12.19 15.07 27.97
C ILE A 213 11.99 13.98 29.02
N SER A 214 10.89 14.04 29.78
CA SER A 214 10.63 13.08 30.87
C SER A 214 10.63 11.64 30.34
N GLY A 215 11.48 10.80 30.92
CA GLY A 215 11.61 9.39 30.53
C GLY A 215 12.60 9.10 29.40
N THR A 216 13.32 10.10 28.86
CA THR A 216 14.41 9.88 27.90
C THR A 216 15.73 10.49 28.36
N ARG A 217 16.84 9.83 27.99
CA ARG A 217 18.20 10.32 28.20
C ARG A 217 18.77 10.77 26.86
N ILE A 218 19.22 12.03 26.76
CA ILE A 218 19.73 12.63 25.52
C ILE A 218 21.24 12.92 25.70
N TRP A 219 22.07 12.55 24.72
CA TRP A 219 23.52 12.83 24.67
C TRP A 219 23.98 13.17 23.24
N ASP A 220 25.13 13.85 23.09
CA ASP A 220 25.74 14.25 21.81
C ASP A 220 27.08 13.53 21.60
N GLU A 221 27.32 13.01 20.40
CA GLU A 221 28.52 12.24 20.02
C GLU A 221 29.47 13.01 19.06
N GLY A 222 29.07 14.18 18.53
CA GLY A 222 29.91 15.06 17.71
C GLY A 222 30.35 14.52 16.33
N ASN A 223 30.16 15.29 15.26
CA ASN A 223 30.64 14.94 13.91
C ASN A 223 30.94 16.19 13.05
N VAL A 224 32.00 16.16 12.22
CA VAL A 224 32.46 17.29 11.38
C VAL A 224 32.26 16.99 9.89
N ARG A 225 31.71 17.96 9.11
CA ARG A 225 31.53 17.88 7.65
C ARG A 225 32.00 19.17 6.95
N MET A 226 32.64 19.04 5.77
CA MET A 226 33.01 20.15 4.86
C MET A 226 32.12 20.12 3.59
N ARG A 227 31.93 21.28 2.96
CA ARG A 227 30.96 21.53 1.87
C ARG A 227 31.63 21.66 0.51
#